data_AF-A0A8X6Q5E7-F1
#
_entry.id   AF-A0A8X6Q5E7-F1
#
_cell.length_a   1.000
_cell.length_b   1.000
_cell.length_c   1.000
_cell.angle_alpha   90.00
_cell.angle_beta   90.00
_cell.angle_gamma   90.00
#
_symmetry.space_group_name_H-M   'P 1'
#
loop_
_entity.id
_entity.type
_entity.pdbx_description
1 polymer ?
#
loop_
_entity_poly.entity_id
_entity_poly.type
_entity_poly.pdbx_seq_one_letter_code
_entity_poly.pdbx_strand_id
1 'polypeptide(L)'
;MWDGAFCWPYTPAGTLVEKPCPDYVYGFNPNATASKFCSENGTWWRHPDLNLTWTNYTLCGNGNPVQDDGHVFVVHIPVIKAISQVGYSVSLTLLLIACILLGSVRRLRCPRNNLHLQLFASFILRASVSLIRDLTYGSSIEEVFLTFLFKLLYLF
;
A
#
# COMPACT_ATOMS: atom_id res chain seq x y z
N MET A 1 2.32 26.41 -23.38
CA MET A 1 3.27 26.10 -22.27
C MET A 1 2.77 24.87 -21.54
N TRP A 2 3.64 23.94 -21.17
CA TRP A 2 3.30 22.75 -20.37
C TRP A 2 3.51 23.04 -18.87
N ASP A 3 2.57 22.62 -18.02
CA ASP A 3 2.64 22.83 -16.55
C ASP A 3 2.52 21.54 -15.73
N GLY A 4 2.69 20.37 -16.36
CA GLY A 4 2.60 19.06 -15.71
C GLY A 4 1.26 18.35 -15.89
N ALA A 5 0.18 19.10 -16.16
CA ALA A 5 -1.15 18.53 -16.41
C ALA A 5 -1.84 19.11 -17.66
N PHE A 6 -1.41 20.26 -18.16
CA PHE A 6 -1.99 20.83 -19.37
C PHE A 6 -0.94 21.37 -20.32
N CYS A 7 -1.24 21.20 -21.61
CA CYS A 7 -0.65 22.04 -22.64
C CYS A 7 -1.54 23.29 -22.82
N TRP A 8 -1.13 24.39 -22.20
CA TRP A 8 -1.82 25.66 -22.30
C TRP A 8 -1.62 26.28 -23.69
N PRO A 9 -2.71 26.67 -24.37
CA PRO A 9 -2.65 27.26 -25.70
C PRO A 9 -2.14 28.70 -25.61
N TYR A 10 -1.86 29.30 -26.76
CA TYR A 10 -1.59 30.72 -26.83
C TYR A 10 -2.81 31.50 -26.31
N THR A 11 -2.58 32.43 -25.40
CA THR A 11 -3.61 33.21 -24.70
C THR A 11 -3.20 34.69 -24.70
N PRO A 12 -4.05 35.62 -25.16
CA PRO A 12 -3.71 37.03 -25.21
C PRO A 12 -3.49 37.63 -23.81
N ALA A 13 -2.68 38.68 -23.73
CA ALA A 13 -2.36 39.34 -22.47
C ALA A 13 -3.61 39.94 -21.81
N GLY A 14 -3.70 39.86 -20.48
CA GLY A 14 -4.85 40.34 -19.71
C GLY A 14 -6.09 39.44 -19.77
N THR A 15 -5.97 38.20 -20.28
CA THR A 15 -7.11 37.28 -20.41
C THR A 15 -6.93 35.99 -19.60
N LEU A 16 -8.06 35.41 -19.21
CA LEU A 16 -8.14 34.14 -18.52
C LEU A 16 -8.53 33.05 -19.53
N VAL A 17 -7.84 31.91 -19.47
CA VAL A 17 -8.10 30.72 -20.29
C VAL A 17 -8.58 29.59 -19.41
N GLU A 18 -9.60 28.87 -19.87
CA GLU A 18 -10.17 27.71 -19.18
C GLU A 18 -10.10 26.47 -20.06
N LYS A 19 -9.89 25.31 -19.44
CA LYS A 19 -9.92 24.00 -20.11
C LYS A 19 -10.60 22.96 -19.23
N PRO A 20 -11.34 22.00 -19.81
CA PRO A 20 -11.86 20.88 -19.05
C PRO A 20 -10.72 20.08 -18.42
N CYS A 21 -10.95 19.54 -17.22
CA CYS A 21 -9.94 18.77 -16.50
C CYS A 21 -9.60 17.47 -17.25
N PRO A 22 -8.32 17.06 -17.27
CA PRO A 22 -7.88 15.89 -18.00
C PRO A 22 -8.36 14.58 -17.37
N ASP A 23 -9.00 13.74 -18.17
CA ASP A 23 -9.46 12.40 -17.76
C ASP A 23 -8.31 11.43 -17.46
N TYR A 24 -7.10 11.74 -17.93
CA TYR A 24 -5.92 10.92 -17.71
C TYR A 24 -5.28 11.13 -16.32
N VAL A 25 -5.68 12.18 -15.58
CA VAL A 25 -5.20 12.43 -14.22
C VAL A 25 -6.15 11.77 -13.22
N TYR A 26 -5.66 10.76 -12.52
CA TYR A 26 -6.45 10.03 -11.54
C TYR A 26 -6.96 10.98 -10.43
N GLY A 27 -8.28 10.95 -10.18
CA GLY A 27 -8.94 11.78 -9.16
C GLY A 27 -9.46 13.14 -9.65
N PHE A 28 -9.25 13.51 -10.91
CA PHE A 28 -9.83 14.73 -11.48
C PHE A 28 -11.24 14.50 -12.04
N ASN A 29 -12.09 15.52 -11.95
CA ASN A 29 -13.44 15.49 -12.52
C ASN A 29 -13.44 15.99 -13.97
N PRO A 30 -13.72 15.14 -14.98
CA PRO A 30 -13.80 15.52 -16.41
C PRO A 30 -14.74 16.69 -16.70
N ASN A 31 -15.81 16.81 -15.91
CA ASN A 31 -16.85 17.81 -16.08
C ASN A 31 -16.50 19.17 -15.48
N ALA A 32 -15.38 19.25 -14.75
CA ALA A 32 -14.89 20.50 -14.19
C ALA A 32 -13.87 21.16 -15.12
N THR A 33 -13.50 22.41 -14.81
CA THR A 33 -12.55 23.19 -15.60
C THR A 33 -11.41 23.74 -14.74
N ALA A 34 -10.19 23.69 -15.27
CA ALA A 34 -9.06 24.44 -14.73
C ALA A 34 -8.95 25.78 -15.43
N SER A 35 -8.56 26.81 -14.69
CA SER A 35 -8.36 28.16 -15.24
C SER A 35 -6.95 28.70 -15.01
N LYS A 36 -6.46 29.49 -15.95
CA LYS A 36 -5.14 30.13 -15.88
C LYS A 36 -5.19 31.54 -16.43
N PHE A 37 -4.55 32.48 -15.74
CA PHE A 37 -4.55 33.90 -16.12
C PHE A 37 -3.23 34.33 -16.78
N CYS A 38 -3.34 34.98 -17.93
CA CYS A 38 -2.23 35.63 -18.62
C CYS A 38 -2.20 37.12 -18.23
N SER A 39 -1.12 37.55 -17.58
CA SER A 39 -0.92 38.95 -17.15
C SER A 39 -0.76 39.88 -18.35
N GLU A 40 -0.99 41.18 -18.15
CA GLU A 40 -0.86 42.22 -19.19
C GLU A 40 0.56 42.29 -19.77
N ASN A 41 1.57 41.89 -19.00
CA ASN A 41 2.96 41.81 -19.45
C ASN A 41 3.25 40.60 -20.36
N GLY A 42 2.22 39.86 -20.79
CA GLY A 42 2.36 38.68 -21.67
C GLY A 42 2.97 37.46 -20.97
N THR A 43 2.94 37.43 -19.63
CA THR A 43 3.47 36.33 -18.82
C THR A 43 2.36 35.68 -18.00
N TRP A 44 2.46 34.38 -17.74
CA TRP A 44 1.51 33.70 -16.86
C TRP A 44 1.55 34.30 -15.45
N TRP A 45 0.38 34.45 -14.86
CA TRP A 45 0.25 34.96 -13.49
C TRP A 45 1.03 34.07 -12.52
N ARG A 46 1.79 34.72 -11.63
CA ARG A 46 2.64 34.07 -10.64
C ARG A 46 2.10 34.37 -9.25
N HIS A 47 2.17 33.37 -8.38
CA HIS A 47 1.76 33.51 -7.00
C HIS A 47 2.67 34.53 -6.28
N PRO A 48 2.11 35.52 -5.56
CA PRO A 48 2.90 36.60 -4.95
C PRO A 48 3.95 36.09 -3.96
N ASP A 49 3.63 35.04 -3.20
CA ASP A 49 4.53 34.53 -2.15
C ASP A 49 5.58 33.53 -2.66
N LEU A 50 5.26 32.77 -3.72
CA LEU A 50 6.08 31.64 -4.18
C LEU A 50 6.83 31.97 -5.48
N ASN A 51 6.47 33.06 -6.18
CA ASN A 51 6.98 33.42 -7.51
C ASN A 51 6.87 32.29 -8.57
N LEU A 52 6.00 31.31 -8.34
CA LEU A 52 5.71 30.22 -9.26
C LEU A 52 4.50 30.55 -10.13
N THR A 53 4.51 30.11 -11.38
CA THR A 53 3.32 30.19 -12.25
C THR A 53 2.19 29.39 -11.62
N TRP A 54 1.04 30.04 -11.47
CA TRP A 54 -0.11 29.45 -10.81
C TRP A 54 -1.22 29.14 -11.80
N THR A 55 -1.91 28.04 -11.53
CA THR A 55 -3.06 27.54 -12.29
C THR A 55 -4.12 27.15 -11.26
N ASN A 56 -5.37 27.54 -11.51
CA ASN A 56 -6.48 27.21 -10.63
C ASN A 56 -7.01 25.81 -10.95
N TYR A 57 -6.69 24.84 -10.09
CA TYR A 57 -7.19 23.46 -10.16
C TYR A 57 -8.32 23.18 -9.15
N THR A 58 -8.86 24.18 -8.47
CA THR A 58 -9.81 23.99 -7.37
C THR A 58 -11.08 23.24 -7.80
N LEU A 59 -11.53 23.44 -9.04
CA LEU A 59 -12.68 22.75 -9.61
C LEU A 59 -12.33 21.35 -10.13
N CYS A 60 -11.07 21.12 -10.55
CA CYS A 60 -10.62 19.81 -11.04
C CYS A 60 -10.48 18.78 -9.93
N GLY A 61 -10.07 19.22 -8.73
CA GLY A 61 -10.16 18.39 -7.55
C GLY A 61 -11.62 18.05 -7.32
N ASN A 62 -11.98 16.78 -7.38
CA ASN A 62 -13.30 16.35 -6.95
C ASN A 62 -13.46 16.87 -5.50
N GLY A 63 -14.44 17.75 -5.23
CA GLY A 63 -14.82 18.12 -3.86
C GLY A 63 -15.33 16.91 -3.06
N ASN A 64 -15.44 15.77 -3.72
CA ASN A 64 -15.52 14.48 -3.06
C ASN A 64 -14.08 14.11 -2.66
N PRO A 65 -13.76 13.94 -1.35
CA PRO A 65 -12.57 13.18 -0.99
C PRO A 65 -12.57 11.95 -1.89
N VAL A 66 -11.45 11.68 -2.59
CA VAL A 66 -11.22 10.48 -3.40
C VAL A 66 -12.23 9.46 -2.93
N GLN A 67 -13.28 9.20 -3.72
CA GLN A 67 -14.32 8.29 -3.29
C GLN A 67 -13.55 7.01 -3.04
N ASP A 68 -13.30 6.81 -1.76
CA ASP A 68 -12.52 5.73 -1.25
C ASP A 68 -13.55 4.63 -1.41
N ASP A 69 -13.62 4.08 -2.62
CA ASP A 69 -14.06 2.72 -2.82
C ASP A 69 -13.14 1.78 -2.01
N GLY A 70 -12.06 2.33 -1.44
CA GLY A 70 -11.33 1.81 -0.32
C GLY A 70 -11.83 2.17 1.10
N HIS A 71 -12.82 3.01 1.41
CA HIS A 71 -13.19 3.31 2.82
C HIS A 71 -13.77 2.07 3.50
N VAL A 72 -14.47 1.22 2.74
CA VAL A 72 -14.86 -0.13 3.16
C VAL A 72 -13.64 -1.07 3.21
N PHE A 73 -12.72 -0.94 2.26
CA PHE A 73 -11.51 -1.76 2.19
C PHE A 73 -10.53 -1.46 3.34
N VAL A 74 -10.29 -0.20 3.71
CA VAL A 74 -9.36 0.28 4.74
C VAL A 74 -9.83 -0.13 6.14
N VAL A 75 -11.15 -0.27 6.35
CA VAL A 75 -11.72 -0.79 7.61
C VAL A 75 -11.62 -2.30 7.71
N HIS A 76 -11.76 -3.05 6.60
CA HIS A 76 -11.68 -4.52 6.62
C HIS A 76 -10.26 -5.09 6.46
N ILE A 77 -9.35 -4.38 5.79
CA ILE A 77 -7.93 -4.73 5.68
C ILE A 77 -7.30 -5.07 7.04
N PRO A 78 -7.43 -4.26 8.12
CA PRO A 78 -6.78 -4.58 9.38
C PRO A 78 -7.33 -5.86 10.01
N VAL A 79 -8.64 -6.12 9.90
CA VAL A 79 -9.25 -7.35 10.42
C VAL A 79 -8.78 -8.56 9.63
N ILE A 80 -8.78 -8.49 8.30
CA ILE A 80 -8.33 -9.57 7.41
C ILE A 80 -6.83 -9.84 7.62
N LYS A 81 -6.02 -8.79 7.78
CA LYS A 81 -4.61 -8.93 8.12
C LYS A 81 -4.42 -9.56 9.50
N ALA A 82 -5.19 -9.15 10.51
CA ALA A 82 -5.09 -9.71 11.85
C ALA A 82 -5.42 -11.22 11.89
N ILE A 83 -6.53 -11.64 11.28
CA ILE A 83 -6.89 -13.07 11.24
C ILE A 83 -5.88 -13.88 10.44
N SER A 84 -5.38 -13.34 9.32
CA SER A 84 -4.38 -14.00 8.49
C SER A 84 -3.06 -14.15 9.24
N GLN A 85 -2.63 -13.11 9.95
CA GLN A 85 -1.42 -13.10 10.75
C GLN A 85 -1.49 -14.11 11.91
N VAL A 86 -2.61 -14.14 12.65
CA VAL A 86 -2.82 -15.12 13.72
C VAL A 86 -2.82 -16.54 13.15
N GLY A 87 -3.53 -16.78 12.05
CA GLY A 87 -3.60 -18.09 11.40
C GLY A 87 -2.23 -18.60 10.94
N TYR A 88 -1.41 -17.75 10.35
CA TYR A 88 -0.04 -18.10 9.96
C TYR A 88 0.83 -18.40 11.18
N SER A 89 0.77 -17.59 12.24
CA SER A 89 1.57 -17.81 13.45
C SER A 89 1.26 -19.17 14.11
N VAL A 90 -0.02 -19.48 14.34
CA VAL A 90 -0.46 -20.73 14.96
C VAL A 90 -0.07 -21.94 14.12
N SER A 91 -0.28 -21.86 12.80
CA SER A 91 0.11 -22.92 11.89
C SER A 91 1.62 -23.19 11.95
N LEU A 92 2.44 -22.13 11.98
CA LEU A 92 3.89 -22.26 12.06
C LEU A 92 4.36 -22.89 13.37
N THR A 93 3.79 -22.50 14.50
CA THR A 93 4.14 -23.09 15.81
C THR A 93 3.84 -24.59 15.83
N LEU A 94 2.66 -25.00 15.34
CA LEU A 94 2.28 -26.41 15.29
C LEU A 94 3.20 -27.22 14.34
N LEU A 95 3.55 -26.65 13.18
CA LEU A 95 4.47 -27.28 12.24
C LEU A 95 5.89 -27.41 12.81
N LEU A 96 6.39 -26.42 13.55
CA LEU A 96 7.70 -26.49 14.20
C LEU A 96 7.73 -27.61 15.24
N ILE A 97 6.71 -27.71 16.10
CA ILE A 97 6.58 -28.78 17.09
C ILE A 97 6.54 -30.15 16.40
N ALA A 98 5.73 -30.29 15.34
CA ALA A 98 5.66 -31.53 14.57
C ALA A 98 7.01 -31.91 13.95
N CYS A 99 7.75 -30.96 13.37
CA CYS A 99 9.09 -31.18 12.84
C CYS A 99 10.09 -31.63 13.92
N ILE A 100 10.08 -31.00 15.10
CA ILE A 100 10.97 -31.35 16.20
C ILE A 100 10.68 -32.78 16.69
N LEU A 101 9.40 -33.15 16.86
CA LEU A 101 9.00 -34.49 17.30
C LEU A 101 9.41 -35.57 16.29
N LEU A 102 9.07 -35.38 15.01
CA LEU A 102 9.37 -36.34 13.94
C LEU A 102 10.88 -36.40 13.61
N GLY A 103 11.59 -35.28 13.79
CA GLY A 103 13.03 -35.17 13.62
C GLY A 103 13.82 -35.82 14.75
N SER A 104 13.41 -35.62 16.01
CA SER A 104 14.15 -36.08 17.18
C SER A 104 13.96 -37.58 17.44
N VAL A 105 12.76 -38.11 17.16
CA VAL A 105 12.48 -39.53 17.41
C VAL A 105 12.89 -40.38 16.21
N ARG A 106 14.13 -40.90 16.26
CA ARG A 106 14.68 -41.81 15.23
C ARG A 106 13.79 -43.03 14.94
N ARG A 107 12.98 -43.47 15.91
CA ARG A 107 12.01 -44.57 15.76
C ARG A 107 10.82 -44.24 14.83
N LEU A 108 10.49 -42.97 14.62
CA LEU A 108 9.37 -42.55 13.76
C LEU A 108 9.80 -42.21 12.32
N ARG A 109 11.11 -42.23 11.99
CA ARG A 109 11.60 -41.98 10.61
C ARG A 109 11.39 -43.21 9.71
N CYS A 110 10.14 -43.43 9.31
CA CYS A 110 9.76 -44.34 8.23
C CYS A 110 9.73 -43.60 6.88
N PRO A 111 9.81 -44.30 5.72
CA PRO A 111 9.70 -43.67 4.40
C PRO A 111 8.43 -42.82 4.23
N ARG A 112 7.33 -43.22 4.86
CA ARG A 112 6.08 -42.45 4.93
C ARG A 112 6.25 -41.12 5.69
N ASN A 113 6.90 -41.14 6.85
CA ASN A 113 7.13 -39.94 7.67
C ASN A 113 8.15 -38.98 7.04
N ASN A 114 9.09 -39.49 6.25
CA ASN A 114 10.03 -38.65 5.50
C ASN A 114 9.32 -37.78 4.44
N LEU A 115 8.25 -38.27 3.81
CA LEU A 115 7.44 -37.45 2.89
C LEU A 115 6.73 -36.31 3.63
N HIS A 116 6.19 -36.58 4.82
CA HIS A 116 5.61 -35.55 5.68
C HIS A 116 6.65 -34.49 6.09
N LEU A 117 7.89 -34.92 6.40
CA LEU A 117 8.98 -34.00 6.73
C LEU A 117 9.36 -33.06 5.56
N GLN A 118 9.38 -33.56 4.32
CA GLN A 118 9.65 -32.74 3.12
C GLN A 118 8.54 -31.70 2.88
N LEU A 119 7.28 -32.08 3.13
CA LEU A 119 6.15 -31.15 3.07
C LEU A 119 6.27 -30.07 4.15
N PHE A 120 6.55 -30.45 5.40
CA PHE A 120 6.74 -29.49 6.49
C PHE A 120 7.94 -28.57 6.27
N ALA A 121 9.04 -29.07 5.71
CA ALA A 121 10.19 -28.26 5.34
C ALA A 121 9.83 -27.19 4.29
N SER A 122 9.00 -27.55 3.31
CA SER A 122 8.50 -26.60 2.31
C SER A 122 7.62 -25.49 2.94
N PHE A 123 6.82 -25.83 3.94
CA PHE A 123 6.06 -24.83 4.71
C PHE A 123 6.96 -23.91 5.55
N ILE A 124 8.04 -24.44 6.14
CA ILE A 124 9.03 -23.64 6.88
C ILE A 124 9.73 -22.66 5.93
N LEU A 125 10.15 -23.11 4.74
CA LEU A 125 10.75 -22.23 3.73
C LEU A 125 9.79 -21.13 3.27
N ARG A 126 8.51 -21.47 3.06
CA ARG A 126 7.47 -20.49 2.75
C ARG A 126 7.32 -19.45 3.87
N ALA A 127 7.42 -19.88 5.12
CA ALA A 127 7.39 -19.00 6.30
C ALA A 127 8.58 -18.04 6.33
N SER A 128 9.79 -18.56 6.12
CA SER A 128 11.00 -17.74 6.12
C SER A 128 10.97 -16.68 5.01
N VAL A 129 10.45 -17.03 3.83
CA VAL A 129 10.27 -16.07 2.73
C VAL A 129 9.27 -14.98 3.09
N SER A 130 8.17 -15.32 3.78
CA SER A 130 7.22 -14.31 4.28
C SER A 130 7.88 -13.36 5.27
N LEU A 131 8.64 -13.89 6.24
CA LEU A 131 9.36 -13.06 7.23
C LEU A 131 10.35 -12.10 6.57
N ILE A 132 11.12 -12.58 5.60
CA ILE A 132 12.07 -11.74 4.84
C ILE A 132 11.34 -10.63 4.08
N ARG A 133 10.20 -10.96 3.46
CA ARG A 133 9.33 -9.97 2.81
C ARG A 133 8.88 -8.93 3.83
N ASP A 134 8.31 -9.34 4.95
CA ASP A 134 7.77 -8.42 5.97
C ASP A 134 8.83 -7.48 6.57
N LEU A 135 10.07 -7.96 6.75
CA LEU A 135 11.23 -7.13 7.13
C LEU A 135 11.58 -6.08 6.06
N THR A 136 11.45 -6.45 4.78
CA THR A 136 11.76 -5.56 3.64
C THR A 136 10.69 -4.48 3.47
N TYR A 137 9.43 -4.78 3.79
CA TYR A 137 8.28 -3.85 3.68
C TYR A 137 8.03 -2.99 4.94
N GLY A 138 8.84 -3.14 6.00
CA GLY A 138 8.87 -2.20 7.12
C GLY A 138 7.65 -2.23 8.06
N SER A 139 7.09 -3.40 8.39
CA SER A 139 6.00 -3.50 9.38
C SER A 139 6.00 -4.77 10.27
N SER A 140 6.15 -4.53 11.58
CA SER A 140 5.45 -5.09 12.77
C SER A 140 5.23 -6.60 13.00
N ILE A 141 5.67 -7.53 12.15
CA ILE A 141 5.45 -8.96 12.39
C ILE A 141 6.39 -9.55 13.47
N GLU A 142 7.60 -8.98 13.60
CA GLU A 142 8.58 -9.44 14.60
C GLU A 142 8.07 -9.24 16.04
N GLU A 143 7.37 -8.13 16.31
CA GLU A 143 6.76 -7.85 17.62
C GLU A 143 5.61 -8.80 17.96
N VAL A 144 4.77 -9.18 16.99
CA VAL A 144 3.64 -10.08 17.26
C VAL A 144 4.10 -11.52 17.47
N PHE A 145 5.12 -11.98 16.74
CA PHE A 145 5.70 -13.30 16.95
C PHE A 145 6.39 -13.42 18.32
N LEU A 146 7.15 -12.40 18.73
CA LEU A 146 7.71 -12.28 20.08
C LEU A 146 6.63 -12.19 21.14
N THR A 147 5.56 -11.41 20.94
CA THR A 147 4.45 -11.28 21.88
C THR A 147 3.67 -12.59 22.03
N PHE A 148 3.43 -13.33 20.94
CA PHE A 148 2.78 -14.63 20.99
C PHE A 148 3.65 -15.67 21.69
N LEU A 149 4.94 -15.74 21.38
CA LEU A 149 5.88 -16.62 22.08
C LEU A 149 5.99 -16.27 23.57
N PHE A 150 6.09 -14.98 23.93
CA PHE A 150 6.09 -14.52 25.32
C PHE A 150 4.81 -14.90 26.05
N LYS A 151 3.63 -14.70 25.44
CA LYS A 151 2.35 -15.10 26.04
C LYS A 151 2.22 -16.61 26.19
N LEU A 152 2.75 -17.40 25.26
CA LEU A 152 2.71 -18.87 25.34
C LEU A 152 3.67 -19.40 26.43
N LEU A 153 4.85 -18.80 26.58
CA LEU A 153 5.83 -19.12 27.62
C LEU A 153 5.41 -18.67 29.03
N TYR A 154 4.52 -17.68 29.15
CA TYR A 154 4.01 -17.19 30.44
C TYR A 154 2.66 -17.85 30.85
N LEU A 155 2.11 -18.72 29.99
CA LEU A 155 0.91 -19.52 30.27
C LEU A 155 1.25 -20.98 30.63
N PHE A 156 2.54 -21.32 30.73
CA PHE A 156 3.07 -22.57 31.27
C PHE A 156 4.06 -22.30 32.40
#